data_AF-A0A061CVS4-F1
#
_entry.id   AF-A0A061CVS4-F1
#
_cell.length_a   1.000
_cell.length_b   1.000
_cell.length_c   1.000
_cell.angle_alpha   90.00
_cell.angle_beta   90.00
_cell.angle_gamma   90.00
#
_symmetry.space_group_name_H-M   'P 1'
#
loop_
_entity.id
_entity.type
_entity.pdbx_description
1 polymer ?
#
loop_
_entity_poly.entity_id
_entity_poly.type
_entity_poly.pdbx_seq_one_letter_code
_entity_poly.pdbx_strand_id
1 'polypeptide(L)'
;MYRLALLLTLLAPTALLADTLTIPLGSQGADLDASNLPHRGQSKRAVLERFGLADEEHKPVGQPPITRWDYRDFSVYFEYDHVINSVRHHQPRHLDTAKE
;
A
#
# COMPACT_ATOMS: atom_id res chain seq x y z
N MET A 1 11.34 37.39 -53.16
CA MET A 1 12.31 36.86 -52.19
C MET A 1 11.72 36.72 -50.78
N TYR A 2 10.99 37.70 -50.25
CA TYR A 2 10.34 37.63 -48.92
C TYR A 2 9.27 36.53 -48.75
N ARG A 3 8.53 36.21 -49.83
CA ARG A 3 7.50 35.14 -49.79
C ARG A 3 8.08 33.76 -49.51
N LEU A 4 9.31 33.50 -49.99
CA LEU A 4 9.99 32.22 -49.77
C LEU A 4 10.50 32.11 -48.33
N ALA A 5 10.97 33.22 -47.75
CA ALA A 5 11.38 33.28 -46.35
C ALA A 5 10.19 33.06 -45.38
N LEU A 6 9.01 33.61 -45.71
CA LEU A 6 7.79 33.42 -44.92
C LEU A 6 7.26 31.98 -44.96
N LEU A 7 7.40 31.30 -46.10
CA LEU A 7 7.04 29.88 -46.24
C LEU A 7 7.99 28.97 -45.46
N LEU A 8 9.28 29.33 -45.36
CA LEU A 8 10.27 28.54 -44.64
C LEU A 8 10.11 28.61 -43.12
N THR A 9 9.69 29.77 -42.58
CA THR A 9 9.40 29.92 -41.15
C THR A 9 8.12 29.21 -40.71
N LEU A 10 7.13 29.09 -41.60
CA LEU A 10 5.88 28.38 -41.31
C LEU A 10 6.04 26.86 -41.25
N LEU A 11 7.10 26.32 -41.85
CA LEU A 11 7.40 24.89 -41.88
C LEU A 11 8.31 24.42 -40.74
N ALA A 12 8.67 25.29 -39.80
CA ALA A 12 9.53 24.94 -38.68
C ALA A 12 8.77 24.04 -37.68
N PRO A 13 9.24 22.80 -37.42
CA PRO A 13 8.60 21.91 -36.47
C PRO A 13 8.80 22.43 -35.04
N THR A 14 7.71 22.61 -34.29
CA THR A 14 7.75 22.90 -32.87
C THR A 14 7.99 21.60 -32.09
N ALA A 15 9.05 21.55 -31.29
CA ALA A 15 9.28 20.42 -30.39
C ALA A 15 8.29 20.49 -29.22
N LEU A 16 7.48 19.44 -29.05
CA LEU A 16 6.63 19.26 -27.87
C LEU A 16 7.48 18.66 -26.75
N LEU A 17 7.74 19.45 -25.70
CA LEU A 17 8.30 18.94 -24.45
C LEU A 17 7.14 18.50 -23.56
N ALA A 18 7.13 17.23 -23.19
CA ALA A 18 6.16 16.67 -22.25
C ALA A 18 6.89 15.97 -21.12
N ASP A 19 6.53 16.30 -19.89
CA ASP A 19 7.04 15.63 -18.71
C ASP A 19 6.35 14.28 -18.53
N THR A 20 7.14 13.25 -18.24
CA THR A 20 6.62 11.93 -17.86
C THR A 20 6.71 11.80 -16.34
N LEU A 21 5.55 11.90 -15.68
CA LEU A 21 5.43 11.62 -14.25
C LEU A 21 5.24 10.12 -14.04
N THR A 22 6.30 9.43 -13.61
CA THR A 22 6.20 8.04 -13.18
C THR A 22 5.79 7.98 -11.71
N ILE A 23 4.56 7.53 -11.44
CA ILE A 23 4.12 7.24 -10.07
C ILE A 23 4.54 5.79 -9.75
N PRO A 24 5.42 5.56 -8.77
CA PRO A 24 5.81 4.22 -8.37
C PRO A 24 4.62 3.52 -7.70
N LEU A 25 3.87 2.75 -8.46
CA LEU A 25 2.81 1.90 -7.94
C LEU A 25 3.46 0.64 -7.33
N GLY A 26 3.09 0.29 -6.10
CA GLY A 26 3.63 -0.88 -5.39
C GLY A 26 4.76 -0.58 -4.39
N SER A 27 5.30 0.64 -4.35
CA SER A 27 6.23 1.05 -3.27
C SER A 27 5.53 1.41 -1.95
N GLN A 28 4.19 1.48 -1.95
CA GLN A 28 3.38 1.73 -0.75
C GLN A 28 3.63 0.73 0.39
N GLY A 29 4.25 -0.43 0.11
CA GLY A 29 4.68 -1.40 1.12
C GLY A 29 6.18 -1.71 1.14
N ALA A 30 6.99 -1.13 0.25
CA ALA A 30 8.40 -1.51 0.10
C ALA A 30 9.30 -0.95 1.22
N ASP A 31 8.99 0.25 1.73
CA ASP A 31 9.65 0.85 2.91
C ASP A 31 9.02 0.40 4.24
N LEU A 32 7.96 -0.42 4.20
CA LEU A 32 7.27 -0.90 5.39
C LEU A 32 7.86 -2.23 5.80
N ASP A 33 8.84 -2.21 6.70
CA ASP A 33 9.41 -3.35 7.43
C ASP A 33 8.50 -4.59 7.45
N ALA A 34 8.65 -5.47 6.44
CA ALA A 34 7.95 -6.74 6.36
C ALA A 34 8.27 -7.62 7.59
N SER A 35 9.40 -7.32 8.25
CA SER A 35 9.84 -7.91 9.51
C SER A 35 8.83 -7.77 10.65
N ASN A 36 8.01 -6.70 10.67
CA ASN A 36 7.17 -6.33 11.81
C ASN A 36 5.73 -6.84 11.75
N LEU A 37 5.35 -7.61 10.72
CA LEU A 37 4.02 -8.21 10.63
C LEU A 37 4.10 -9.74 10.55
N PRO A 38 3.05 -10.46 10.98
CA PRO A 38 2.91 -11.88 10.68
C PRO A 38 2.98 -12.13 9.18
N HIS A 39 3.83 -13.07 8.78
CA HIS A 39 3.98 -13.43 7.38
C HIS A 39 2.90 -14.43 6.97
N ARG A 40 2.50 -14.38 5.69
CA ARG A 40 1.56 -15.35 5.12
C ARG A 40 2.07 -16.79 5.35
N GLY A 41 1.18 -17.66 5.82
CA GLY A 41 1.47 -19.06 6.16
C GLY A 41 1.94 -19.30 7.60
N GLN A 42 2.22 -18.26 8.40
CA GLN A 42 2.49 -18.46 9.82
C GLN A 42 1.27 -19.05 10.53
N SER A 43 1.50 -19.91 11.52
CA SER A 43 0.41 -20.47 12.31
C SER A 43 -0.08 -19.49 13.37
N LYS A 44 -1.35 -19.60 13.80
CA LYS A 44 -1.91 -18.85 14.95
C LYS A 44 -1.00 -18.91 16.17
N ARG A 45 -0.46 -20.10 16.48
CA ARG A 45 0.49 -20.31 17.58
C ARG A 45 1.77 -19.47 17.40
N ALA A 46 2.36 -19.48 16.20
CA ALA A 46 3.57 -18.71 15.94
C ALA A 46 3.31 -17.19 16.04
N VAL A 47 2.13 -16.73 15.60
CA VAL A 47 1.71 -15.33 15.78
C VAL A 47 1.56 -15.01 17.26
N LEU A 48 0.89 -15.87 18.02
CA LEU A 48 0.69 -15.69 19.47
C LEU A 48 2.02 -15.65 20.23
N GLU A 49 2.96 -16.55 19.91
CA GLU A 49 4.29 -16.58 20.53
C GLU A 49 5.10 -15.31 20.25
N ARG A 50 4.95 -14.73 19.06
CA ARG A 50 5.74 -13.57 18.64
C ARG A 50 5.12 -12.23 19.01
N PHE A 51 3.79 -12.10 18.94
CA PHE A 51 3.07 -10.85 19.08
C PHE A 51 2.20 -10.78 20.35
N GLY A 52 2.04 -11.90 21.07
CA GLY A 52 1.17 -11.98 22.24
C GLY A 52 -0.31 -12.18 21.87
N LEU A 53 -1.18 -11.99 22.87
CA LEU A 53 -2.63 -12.03 22.67
C LEU A 53 -3.09 -10.83 21.85
N ALA A 54 -4.11 -11.05 21.01
CA ALA A 54 -4.78 -9.97 20.30
C ALA A 54 -5.59 -9.08 21.27
N ASP A 55 -5.76 -7.81 20.91
CA ASP A 55 -6.67 -6.89 21.62
C ASP A 55 -8.13 -7.34 21.41
N GLU A 56 -8.47 -7.84 20.22
CA GLU A 56 -9.79 -8.41 19.90
C GLU A 56 -9.68 -9.62 18.97
N GLU A 57 -10.40 -10.70 19.30
CA GLU A 57 -10.56 -11.87 18.44
C GLU A 57 -11.99 -11.94 17.87
N HIS A 58 -12.11 -11.80 16.55
CA HIS A 58 -13.40 -11.88 15.86
C HIS A 58 -13.79 -13.33 15.58
N LYS A 59 -15.09 -13.62 15.64
CA LYS A 59 -15.61 -14.96 15.27
C LYS A 59 -15.34 -15.27 13.79
N PRO A 60 -15.07 -16.54 13.45
CA PRO A 60 -14.85 -16.92 12.06
C PRO A 60 -16.10 -16.69 11.21
N VAL A 61 -15.89 -16.24 9.98
CA VAL A 61 -16.94 -16.02 8.97
C VAL A 61 -16.65 -16.80 7.69
N GLY A 62 -17.70 -17.29 7.03
CA GLY A 62 -17.62 -17.92 5.71
C GLY A 62 -17.08 -19.36 5.70
N GLN A 63 -16.91 -19.88 4.47
CA GLN A 63 -16.30 -21.18 4.15
C GLN A 63 -15.36 -20.96 2.94
N PRO A 64 -14.03 -21.13 3.10
CA PRO A 64 -13.32 -21.53 4.32
C PRO A 64 -13.44 -20.48 5.45
N PRO A 65 -13.34 -20.88 6.72
CA PRO A 65 -13.54 -19.98 7.84
C PRO A 65 -12.40 -18.96 7.94
N ILE A 66 -12.74 -17.68 7.87
CA ILE A 66 -11.78 -16.59 8.04
C ILE A 66 -11.94 -15.97 9.44
N THR A 67 -10.88 -16.04 10.24
CA THR A 67 -10.80 -15.40 11.58
C THR A 67 -9.98 -14.13 11.47
N ARG A 68 -10.38 -13.05 12.14
CA ARG A 68 -9.58 -11.83 12.26
C ARG A 68 -9.15 -11.63 13.72
N TRP A 69 -7.87 -11.35 13.92
CA TRP A 69 -7.34 -10.86 15.18
C TRP A 69 -6.88 -9.43 15.01
N ASP A 70 -7.29 -8.55 15.91
CA ASP A 70 -6.90 -7.14 15.91
C ASP A 70 -5.88 -6.89 17.01
N TYR A 71 -4.76 -6.27 16.63
CA TYR A 71 -3.74 -5.71 17.51
C TYR A 71 -3.80 -4.18 17.43
N ARG A 72 -3.04 -3.52 18.30
CA ARG A 72 -3.01 -2.06 18.42
C ARG A 72 -2.87 -1.30 17.10
N ASP A 73 -1.98 -1.76 16.22
CA ASP A 73 -1.59 -1.05 14.99
C ASP A 73 -1.89 -1.83 13.70
N PHE A 74 -2.36 -3.08 13.82
CA PHE A 74 -2.59 -3.95 12.66
C PHE A 74 -3.58 -5.07 12.98
N SER A 75 -4.16 -5.63 11.93
CA SER A 75 -5.05 -6.79 11.96
C SER A 75 -4.46 -7.95 11.18
N VAL A 76 -4.67 -9.17 11.67
CA VAL A 76 -4.20 -10.41 11.06
C VAL A 76 -5.40 -11.26 10.70
N TYR A 77 -5.41 -11.77 9.47
CA TYR A 77 -6.47 -12.61 8.94
C TYR A 77 -5.94 -14.03 8.81
N PHE A 78 -6.68 -14.97 9.35
CA PHE A 78 -6.37 -16.39 9.33
C PHE A 78 -7.44 -17.14 8.54
N GLU A 79 -7.02 -18.04 7.68
CA GLU A 79 -7.86 -19.12 7.18
C GLU A 79 -7.51 -20.38 7.98
N TYR A 80 -8.49 -20.95 8.67
CA TYR A 80 -8.25 -21.95 9.72
C TYR A 80 -7.23 -21.44 10.75
N ASP A 81 -6.02 -22.01 10.75
CA ASP A 81 -4.94 -21.69 11.68
C ASP A 81 -3.76 -20.97 11.02
N HIS A 82 -3.86 -20.58 9.75
CA HIS A 82 -2.75 -20.02 8.99
C HIS A 82 -3.03 -18.60 8.54
N VAL A 83 -2.05 -17.71 8.68
CA VAL A 83 -2.13 -16.32 8.23
C VAL A 83 -2.31 -16.29 6.72
N ILE A 84 -3.35 -15.60 6.27
CA ILE A 84 -3.55 -15.30 4.85
C ILE A 84 -3.18 -13.84 4.51
N ASN A 85 -3.35 -12.91 5.46
CA ASN A 85 -3.03 -11.50 5.26
C ASN A 85 -2.79 -10.78 6.59
N SER A 86 -1.98 -9.72 6.55
CA SER A 86 -1.71 -8.81 7.67
C SER A 86 -1.86 -7.38 7.18
N VAL A 87 -2.73 -6.59 7.83
CA VAL A 87 -3.14 -5.26 7.37
C VAL A 87 -2.86 -4.24 8.48
N ARG A 88 -2.03 -3.23 8.21
CA ARG A 88 -1.83 -2.11 9.15
C ARG A 88 -3.06 -1.22 9.17
N HIS A 89 -3.38 -0.67 10.34
CA HIS A 89 -4.41 0.35 10.45
C HIS A 89 -3.92 1.64 9.79
N HIS A 90 -4.77 2.28 9.01
CA HIS A 90 -4.43 3.54 8.36
C HIS A 90 -4.43 4.67 9.39
N GLN A 91 -3.29 5.33 9.56
CA GLN A 91 -3.18 6.59 10.30
C GLN A 91 -3.20 7.75 9.30
N PRO A 92 -4.25 8.60 9.30
CA PRO A 92 -4.31 9.74 8.40
C PRO A 92 -3.25 10.78 8.79
N ARG A 93 -2.22 10.94 7.96
CA ARG A 93 -1.11 11.88 8.22
C ARG A 93 -1.45 13.36 8.02
N HIS A 94 -2.61 13.66 7.43
CA HIS A 94 -2.97 15.02 7.01
C HIS A 94 -3.57 15.89 8.14
N LEU A 95 -3.92 15.30 9.29
CA LEU A 95 -4.54 16.06 10.39
C LEU A 95 -3.52 16.73 11.32
N ASP A 96 -2.23 16.40 11.20
CA ASP A 96 -1.18 16.94 12.08
C ASP A 96 -0.71 18.35 11.68
N THR A 97 -0.86 18.73 10.40
CA THR A 97 -0.38 20.03 9.88
C THR A 97 -1.34 21.20 10.15
N ALA A 98 -2.57 20.95 10.60
CA ALA A 98 -3.60 22.00 10.75
C ALA A 98 -3.56 22.74 12.11
N LYS A 99 -2.54 22.52 12.95
CA LYS A 99 -2.50 23.04 14.33
C LYS A 99 -1.31 23.98 14.64
N GLU A 100 -0.64 24.54 13.63
CA GLU A 100 0.37 25.58 13.81
C GLU A 100 -0.07 26.93 13.21
#